data_AF-A0A813EKP3-F1
#
_entry.id   AF-A0A813EKP3-F1
#
_cell.length_a   1.000
_cell.length_b   1.000
_cell.length_c   1.000
_cell.angle_alpha   90.00
_cell.angle_beta   90.00
_cell.angle_gamma   90.00
#
_symmetry.space_group_name_H-M   'P 1'
#
loop_
_entity.id
_entity.type
_entity.pdbx_description
1 polymer ?
#
loop_
_entity_poly.entity_id
_entity_poly.type
_entity_poly.pdbx_seq_one_letter_code
_entity_poly.pdbx_strand_id
1 'polypeptide(L)'
;MGLTVIVDASPNSVPPDLLSSRRQKVITVDNMPDALIMSEFPDLLESMEAIQLRHVVLAVVGGVPATAVSLNADVQSASIPEQVEVAVYKFVQEELFIAIKECSEAVRHRPKMQEIFDQFRGSSEVDCDILGTCGVELQSPDKILRVVRGQEGKPVLVPATPAIKIVLHHGLAKVPALEELRALIPQ
;
A
#
# COMPACT_ATOMS: atom_id res chain seq x y z
N MET A 1 -14.99 33.00 -13.28
CA MET A 1 -14.89 31.54 -13.50
C MET A 1 -13.80 31.03 -12.55
N GLY A 2 -14.17 30.19 -11.60
CA GLY A 2 -13.23 29.61 -10.63
C GLY A 2 -12.84 28.21 -11.05
N LEU A 3 -11.55 27.90 -11.02
CA LEU A 3 -11.05 26.54 -11.21
C LEU A 3 -10.99 25.89 -9.83
N THR A 4 -11.84 24.90 -9.57
CA THR A 4 -11.78 24.11 -8.33
C THR A 4 -10.79 22.98 -8.56
N VAL A 5 -9.59 23.12 -7.99
CA VAL A 5 -8.58 22.06 -8.02
C VAL A 5 -8.72 21.25 -6.74
N ILE A 6 -9.11 19.98 -6.86
CA ILE A 6 -9.06 19.02 -5.78
C ILE A 6 -7.74 18.27 -5.95
N VAL A 7 -6.75 18.58 -5.12
CA VAL A 7 -5.50 17.81 -5.03
C VAL A 7 -5.68 16.86 -3.86
N ASP A 8 -5.93 15.60 -4.17
CA ASP A 8 -5.95 14.52 -3.18
C ASP A 8 -5.11 13.37 -3.75
N ALA A 9 -4.16 12.88 -2.94
CA ALA A 9 -3.20 11.86 -3.32
C ALA A 9 -3.75 10.43 -3.19
N SER A 10 -5.01 10.28 -2.78
CA SER A 10 -5.63 8.96 -2.68
C SER A 10 -5.96 8.41 -4.08
N PRO A 11 -5.69 7.12 -4.38
CA PRO A 11 -5.85 6.54 -5.71
C PRO A 11 -7.28 6.59 -6.30
N ASN A 12 -8.30 6.89 -5.48
CA ASN A 12 -9.71 6.66 -5.81
C ASN A 12 -10.65 7.83 -5.45
N SER A 13 -10.12 9.04 -5.23
CA SER A 13 -10.90 10.17 -4.65
C SER A 13 -11.91 10.83 -5.57
N VAL A 14 -12.00 10.47 -6.86
CA VAL A 14 -12.87 11.15 -7.82
C VAL A 14 -14.18 10.37 -8.01
N PRO A 15 -15.33 10.91 -7.57
CA PRO A 15 -16.63 10.30 -7.79
C PRO A 15 -16.91 9.94 -9.26
N PRO A 16 -17.54 8.78 -9.54
CA PRO A 16 -17.95 8.37 -10.89
C PRO A 16 -18.79 9.43 -11.62
N ASP A 17 -19.61 10.17 -10.86
CA ASP A 17 -20.49 11.20 -11.40
C ASP A 17 -19.71 12.35 -12.05
N LEU A 18 -18.55 12.70 -11.48
CA LEU A 18 -17.67 13.73 -12.06
C LEU A 18 -16.95 13.23 -13.32
N LEU A 19 -16.61 11.93 -13.37
CA LEU A 19 -16.05 11.27 -14.56
C LEU A 19 -17.02 11.26 -15.75
N SER A 20 -18.31 11.03 -15.48
CA SER A 20 -19.35 10.93 -16.52
C SER A 20 -19.60 12.23 -17.29
N SER A 21 -19.30 13.37 -16.66
CA SER A 21 -19.62 14.70 -17.19
C SER A 21 -18.63 15.23 -18.25
N ARG A 22 -17.48 14.56 -18.46
CA ARG A 22 -16.35 15.03 -19.30
C ARG A 22 -15.80 16.43 -18.95
N ARG A 23 -16.17 17.01 -17.79
CA ARG A 23 -15.73 18.35 -17.35
C ARG A 23 -14.41 18.34 -16.58
N GLN A 24 -13.70 17.21 -16.56
CA GLN A 24 -12.48 17.04 -15.78
C GLN A 24 -11.37 16.39 -16.60
N LYS A 25 -10.13 16.71 -16.24
CA LYS A 25 -8.93 16.01 -16.68
C LYS A 25 -8.39 15.25 -15.48
N VAL A 26 -8.49 13.93 -15.50
CA VAL A 26 -7.97 13.07 -14.45
C VAL A 26 -6.51 12.77 -14.78
N ILE A 27 -5.61 13.12 -13.86
CA ILE A 27 -4.20 12.76 -13.93
C ILE A 27 -4.01 11.67 -12.89
N THR A 28 -3.82 10.43 -13.35
CA THR A 28 -3.44 9.32 -12.48
C THR A 28 -1.95 9.40 -12.24
N VAL A 29 -1.56 9.52 -10.97
CA VAL A 29 -0.16 9.37 -10.57
C VAL A 29 0.03 7.91 -10.18
N ASP A 30 0.72 7.16 -11.02
CA ASP A 30 1.09 5.79 -10.68
C ASP A 30 2.19 5.78 -9.62
N ASN A 31 2.29 4.67 -8.89
CA ASN A 31 3.37 4.49 -7.93
C ASN A 31 4.72 4.61 -8.66
N MET A 32 5.60 5.41 -8.09
CA MET A 32 6.93 5.61 -8.63
C MET A 32 7.77 4.35 -8.38
N PRO A 33 8.61 3.90 -9.32
CA PRO A 33 9.49 2.75 -9.08
C PRO A 33 10.37 2.98 -7.85
N ASP A 34 10.52 1.96 -7.00
CA ASP A 34 11.32 2.05 -5.78
C ASP A 34 12.74 2.54 -6.03
N ALA A 35 13.34 2.13 -7.15
CA ALA A 35 14.67 2.58 -7.57
C ALA A 35 14.75 4.11 -7.75
N LEU A 36 13.68 4.74 -8.22
CA LEU A 36 13.62 6.19 -8.41
C LEU A 36 13.39 6.92 -7.09
N ILE A 37 12.47 6.42 -6.25
CA ILE A 37 12.24 6.99 -4.90
C ILE A 37 13.51 6.92 -4.07
N MET A 38 14.15 5.74 -4.04
CA MET A 38 15.31 5.51 -3.19
C MET A 38 16.59 6.17 -3.71
N SER A 39 16.63 6.55 -5.00
CA SER A 39 17.75 7.34 -5.52
C SER A 39 17.87 8.72 -4.86
N GLU A 40 16.79 9.23 -4.26
CA GLU A 40 16.79 10.48 -3.50
C GLU A 40 17.30 10.31 -2.05
N PHE A 41 17.43 9.07 -1.55
CA PHE A 41 17.81 8.76 -0.17
C PHE A 41 18.93 7.70 -0.09
N PRO A 42 20.14 7.97 -0.64
CA PRO A 42 21.24 7.00 -0.64
C PRO A 42 21.67 6.59 0.78
N ASP A 43 21.74 7.54 1.72
CA ASP A 43 22.12 7.25 3.11
C ASP A 43 21.12 6.32 3.82
N LEU A 44 19.83 6.47 3.49
CA LEU A 44 18.78 5.60 4.01
C LEU A 44 18.95 4.18 3.46
N LEU A 45 19.21 4.04 2.15
CA LEU A 45 19.49 2.75 1.53
C LEU A 45 20.69 2.05 2.17
N GLU A 46 21.80 2.74 2.34
CA GLU A 46 23.00 2.18 2.98
C GLU A 46 22.72 1.74 4.42
N SER A 47 21.98 2.56 5.17
CA SER A 47 21.58 2.24 6.54
C SER A 47 20.70 0.99 6.60
N MET A 48 19.77 0.82 5.64
CA MET A 48 18.90 -0.35 5.55
C MET A 48 19.62 -1.61 5.06
N GLU A 49 20.63 -1.47 4.20
CA GLU A 49 21.49 -2.57 3.79
C GLU A 49 22.36 -3.07 4.93
N ALA A 50 22.92 -2.17 5.74
CA ALA A 50 23.72 -2.53 6.91
C ALA A 50 22.97 -3.41 7.92
N ILE A 51 21.66 -3.20 8.07
CA ILE A 51 20.78 -3.96 8.96
C ILE A 51 20.00 -5.09 8.24
N GLN A 52 20.25 -5.30 6.94
CA GLN A 52 19.59 -6.32 6.11
C GLN A 52 18.05 -6.22 6.07
N LEU A 53 17.49 -5.01 6.20
CA LEU A 53 16.04 -4.79 6.18
C LEU A 53 15.53 -4.10 4.90
N ARG A 54 16.43 -3.78 3.96
CA ARG A 54 16.08 -3.11 2.70
C ARG A 54 14.87 -3.75 1.99
N HIS A 55 14.87 -5.07 1.81
CA HIS A 55 13.80 -5.78 1.11
C HIS A 55 12.46 -5.69 1.84
N VAL A 56 12.47 -5.81 3.17
CA VAL A 56 11.27 -5.70 4.01
C VAL A 56 10.67 -4.30 3.93
N VAL A 57 11.53 -3.28 4.07
CA VAL A 57 11.07 -1.88 3.97
C VAL A 57 10.49 -1.60 2.60
N LEU A 58 11.19 -1.97 1.52
CA LEU A 58 10.70 -1.76 0.16
C LEU A 58 9.37 -2.47 -0.11
N ALA A 59 9.19 -3.68 0.42
CA ALA A 59 7.92 -4.38 0.26
C ALA A 59 6.75 -3.70 0.98
N VAL A 60 6.99 -3.03 2.12
CA VAL A 60 5.96 -2.39 2.95
C VAL A 60 5.70 -0.93 2.53
N VAL A 61 6.77 -0.22 2.18
CA VAL A 61 6.80 1.24 1.93
C VAL A 61 6.82 1.59 0.44
N GLY A 62 7.22 0.64 -0.40
CA GLY A 62 7.54 0.86 -1.81
C GLY A 62 6.50 1.64 -2.60
N GLY A 63 6.94 2.48 -3.51
CA GLY A 63 6.06 3.24 -4.40
C GLY A 63 5.41 4.50 -3.82
N VAL A 64 5.61 4.83 -2.54
CA VAL A 64 5.07 6.04 -1.91
C VAL A 64 6.20 6.96 -1.39
N PRO A 65 6.55 8.04 -2.13
CA PRO A 65 7.65 8.93 -1.74
C PRO A 65 7.49 9.58 -0.36
N ALA A 66 6.26 9.95 0.01
CA ALA A 66 5.99 10.57 1.30
C ALA A 66 6.36 9.65 2.48
N THR A 67 6.14 8.35 2.33
CA THR A 67 6.47 7.34 3.33
C THR A 67 7.99 7.17 3.46
N ALA A 68 8.74 7.24 2.33
CA ALA A 68 10.20 7.24 2.34
C ALA A 68 10.79 8.49 3.03
N VAL A 69 10.19 9.66 2.83
CA VAL A 69 10.59 10.91 3.51
C VAL A 69 10.43 10.79 5.03
N SER A 70 9.27 10.28 5.49
CA SER A 70 9.02 10.07 6.93
C SER A 70 10.01 9.09 7.53
N LEU A 71 10.24 7.95 6.88
CA LEU A 71 11.22 6.96 7.34
C LEU A 71 12.64 7.54 7.39
N ASN A 72 13.04 8.32 6.39
CA ASN A 72 14.35 8.98 6.40
C ASN A 72 14.51 9.90 7.60
N ALA A 73 13.49 10.69 7.95
CA ALA A 73 13.53 11.57 9.11
C ALA A 73 13.73 10.79 10.43
N ASP A 74 13.05 9.65 10.59
CA ASP A 74 13.20 8.79 11.76
C ASP A 74 14.59 8.15 11.82
N VAL A 75 15.12 7.67 10.69
CA VAL A 75 16.46 7.06 10.61
C VAL A 75 17.56 8.08 10.87
N GLN A 76 17.46 9.30 10.35
CA GLN A 76 18.43 10.38 10.58
C GLN A 76 18.49 10.84 12.05
N SER A 77 17.44 10.56 12.83
CA SER A 77 17.44 10.83 14.27
C SER A 77 18.19 9.78 15.10
N ALA A 78 18.50 8.62 14.52
CA ALA A 78 19.24 7.55 15.16
C ALA A 78 20.75 7.80 15.08
N SER A 79 21.45 7.58 16.20
CA SER A 79 22.91 7.83 16.28
C SER A 79 23.75 6.55 16.19
N ILE A 80 23.14 5.38 16.35
CA ILE A 80 23.82 4.06 16.30
C ILE A 80 22.98 3.06 15.49
N PRO A 81 23.60 2.04 14.87
CA PRO A 81 22.90 1.07 14.02
C PRO A 81 21.72 0.37 14.70
N GLU A 82 21.81 0.06 15.99
CA GLU A 82 20.71 -0.59 16.74
C GLU A 82 19.49 0.33 16.85
N GLN A 83 19.69 1.64 16.93
CA GLN A 83 18.58 2.61 16.94
C GLN A 83 17.94 2.73 15.55
N VAL A 84 18.74 2.62 14.49
CA VAL A 84 18.24 2.57 13.11
C VAL A 84 17.35 1.35 12.91
N GLU A 85 17.79 0.16 13.34
CA GLU A 85 16.99 -1.06 13.22
C GLU A 85 15.66 -0.95 13.98
N VAL A 86 15.69 -0.40 15.21
CA VAL A 86 14.48 -0.15 15.99
C VAL A 86 13.55 0.86 15.31
N ALA A 87 14.08 1.96 14.77
CA ALA A 87 13.29 2.98 14.09
C ALA A 87 12.63 2.42 12.82
N VAL A 88 13.41 1.75 11.97
CA VAL A 88 12.93 1.11 10.74
C VAL A 88 11.87 0.06 11.05
N TYR A 89 12.13 -0.80 12.02
CA TYR A 89 11.18 -1.86 12.37
C TYR A 89 9.89 -1.29 12.95
N LYS A 90 9.98 -0.32 13.87
CA LYS A 90 8.80 0.36 14.43
C LYS A 90 7.94 0.99 13.33
N PHE A 91 8.57 1.66 12.37
CA PHE A 91 7.88 2.24 11.23
C PHE A 91 7.11 1.18 10.42
N VAL A 92 7.77 0.08 10.07
CA VAL A 92 7.15 -1.04 9.36
C VAL A 92 5.98 -1.65 10.16
N GLN A 93 6.13 -1.79 11.47
CA GLN A 93 5.07 -2.30 12.33
C GLN A 93 3.84 -1.38 12.35
N GLU A 94 4.04 -0.07 12.37
CA GLU A 94 2.95 0.92 12.35
C GLU A 94 2.17 0.86 11.02
N GLU A 95 2.86 0.80 9.89
CA GLU A 95 2.23 0.67 8.56
C GLU A 95 1.42 -0.63 8.43
N LEU A 96 1.99 -1.76 8.87
CA LEU A 96 1.28 -3.04 8.86
C LEU A 96 0.11 -3.07 9.84
N PHE A 97 0.25 -2.44 11.01
CA PHE A 97 -0.83 -2.34 11.98
C PHE A 97 -2.03 -1.57 11.41
N ILE A 98 -1.77 -0.43 10.76
CA ILE A 98 -2.80 0.36 10.08
C ILE A 98 -3.48 -0.50 9.01
N ALA A 99 -2.72 -1.16 8.16
CA ALA A 99 -3.25 -2.02 7.10
C ALA A 99 -4.13 -3.17 7.62
N ILE A 100 -3.68 -3.87 8.68
CA ILE A 100 -4.44 -4.94 9.34
C ILE A 100 -5.75 -4.40 9.91
N LYS A 101 -5.68 -3.23 10.56
CA LYS A 101 -6.85 -2.59 11.16
C LYS A 101 -7.88 -2.21 10.09
N GLU A 102 -7.45 -1.58 9.00
CA GLU A 102 -8.34 -1.21 7.89
C GLU A 102 -9.01 -2.45 7.27
N CYS A 103 -8.26 -3.53 7.02
CA CYS A 103 -8.81 -4.79 6.53
C CYS A 103 -9.84 -5.38 7.51
N SER A 104 -9.51 -5.41 8.79
CA SER A 104 -10.38 -5.95 9.84
C SER A 104 -11.68 -5.15 9.98
N GLU A 105 -11.60 -3.82 9.94
CA GLU A 105 -12.77 -2.94 9.98
C GLU A 105 -13.64 -3.12 8.73
N ALA A 106 -13.04 -3.26 7.54
CA ALA A 106 -13.79 -3.51 6.32
C ALA A 106 -14.56 -4.84 6.36
N VAL A 107 -13.96 -5.92 6.85
CA VAL A 107 -14.65 -7.21 7.03
C VAL A 107 -15.75 -7.09 8.09
N ARG A 108 -15.49 -6.39 9.20
CA ARG A 108 -16.49 -6.18 10.24
C ARG A 108 -17.75 -5.46 9.72
N HIS A 109 -17.58 -4.46 8.86
CA HIS A 109 -18.69 -3.69 8.31
C HIS A 109 -19.30 -4.30 7.04
N ARG A 110 -18.50 -5.07 6.28
CA ARG A 110 -18.89 -5.74 5.04
C ARG A 110 -18.33 -7.17 5.05
N PRO A 111 -19.01 -8.14 5.72
CA PRO A 111 -18.46 -9.50 5.92
C PRO A 111 -18.04 -10.21 4.64
N LYS A 112 -18.72 -9.94 3.52
CA LYS A 112 -18.39 -10.49 2.20
C LYS A 112 -17.06 -9.99 1.61
N MET A 113 -16.47 -8.93 2.18
CA MET A 113 -15.10 -8.51 1.83
C MET A 113 -14.08 -9.61 2.15
N GLN A 114 -14.36 -10.47 3.13
CA GLN A 114 -13.47 -11.58 3.47
C GLN A 114 -13.25 -12.51 2.26
N GLU A 115 -14.31 -12.81 1.50
CA GLU A 115 -14.22 -13.66 0.30
C GLU A 115 -13.33 -13.04 -0.77
N ILE A 116 -13.39 -11.71 -0.94
CA ILE A 116 -12.52 -10.97 -1.87
C ILE A 116 -11.08 -10.97 -1.38
N PHE A 117 -10.86 -10.73 -0.08
CA PHE A 117 -9.53 -10.74 0.52
C PHE A 117 -8.86 -12.11 0.43
N ASP A 118 -9.64 -13.19 0.55
CA ASP A 118 -9.10 -14.54 0.41
C ASP A 118 -8.59 -14.85 -1.00
N GLN A 119 -9.11 -14.18 -2.04
CA GLN A 119 -8.59 -14.31 -3.42
C GLN A 119 -7.18 -13.70 -3.59
N PHE A 120 -6.78 -12.78 -2.70
CA PHE A 120 -5.45 -12.20 -2.74
C PHE A 120 -4.38 -13.09 -2.10
N ARG A 121 -4.74 -14.19 -1.43
CA ARG A 121 -3.75 -15.10 -0.85
C ARG A 121 -2.87 -15.71 -1.93
N GLY A 122 -1.59 -15.36 -1.95
CA GLY A 122 -0.68 -15.79 -3.02
C GLY A 122 -0.84 -15.06 -4.35
N SER A 123 -1.75 -14.09 -4.47
CA SER A 123 -1.93 -13.24 -5.66
C SER A 123 -1.66 -11.76 -5.35
N SER A 124 -1.31 -10.98 -6.37
CA SER A 124 -1.20 -9.52 -6.26
C SER A 124 -2.38 -8.79 -6.91
N GLU A 125 -3.15 -9.49 -7.75
CA GLU A 125 -4.27 -8.95 -8.51
C GLU A 125 -5.43 -9.95 -8.49
N VAL A 126 -6.66 -9.45 -8.49
CA VAL A 126 -7.88 -10.28 -8.52
C VAL A 126 -8.82 -9.70 -9.56
N ASP A 127 -9.52 -10.55 -10.32
CA ASP A 127 -10.49 -10.08 -11.31
C ASP A 127 -11.61 -9.25 -10.64
N CYS A 128 -11.96 -8.10 -11.23
CA CYS A 128 -13.03 -7.24 -10.72
C CYS A 128 -14.42 -7.92 -10.71
N ASP A 129 -14.64 -8.96 -11.51
CA ASP A 129 -15.91 -9.70 -11.57
C ASP A 129 -16.31 -10.32 -10.21
N ILE A 130 -15.32 -10.53 -9.31
CA ILE A 130 -15.57 -11.03 -7.96
C ILE A 130 -16.47 -10.08 -7.15
N LEU A 131 -16.39 -8.77 -7.39
CA LEU A 131 -17.22 -7.78 -6.70
C LEU A 131 -18.70 -8.05 -6.95
N GLY A 132 -19.06 -8.32 -8.21
CA GLY A 132 -20.42 -8.67 -8.61
C GLY A 132 -20.87 -10.00 -8.02
N THR A 133 -19.98 -11.00 -8.01
CA THR A 133 -20.26 -12.34 -7.46
C THR A 133 -20.53 -12.29 -5.96
N CYS A 134 -19.72 -11.54 -5.21
CA CYS A 134 -19.92 -11.34 -3.78
C CYS A 134 -21.05 -10.33 -3.48
N GLY A 135 -21.49 -9.53 -4.46
CA GLY A 135 -22.46 -8.45 -4.25
C GLY A 135 -21.88 -7.37 -3.33
N VAL A 136 -20.63 -6.99 -3.58
CA VAL A 136 -19.88 -5.98 -2.86
C VAL A 136 -19.64 -4.80 -3.78
N GLU A 137 -19.92 -3.59 -3.28
CA GLU A 137 -19.55 -2.36 -3.94
C GLU A 137 -18.34 -1.74 -3.22
N LEU A 138 -17.34 -1.33 -4.01
CA LEU A 138 -16.23 -0.53 -3.49
C LEU A 138 -16.71 0.89 -3.24
N GLN A 139 -16.31 1.45 -2.11
CA GLN A 139 -16.56 2.86 -1.84
C GLN A 139 -15.53 3.70 -2.62
N SER A 140 -15.87 4.93 -2.98
CA SER A 140 -14.90 5.83 -3.62
C SER A 140 -14.72 7.04 -2.71
N PRO A 141 -13.50 7.28 -2.17
CA PRO A 141 -12.30 6.45 -2.25
C PRO A 141 -12.35 5.19 -1.36
N ASP A 142 -11.85 4.05 -1.87
CA ASP A 142 -11.57 2.86 -1.05
C ASP A 142 -10.09 2.86 -0.67
N LYS A 143 -9.81 2.67 0.62
CA LYS A 143 -8.46 2.69 1.21
C LYS A 143 -7.75 1.34 1.14
N ILE A 144 -8.46 0.28 0.80
CA ILE A 144 -7.94 -1.09 0.85
C ILE A 144 -7.72 -1.61 -0.57
N LEU A 145 -8.69 -1.42 -1.46
CA LEU A 145 -8.62 -1.90 -2.83
C LEU A 145 -8.77 -0.75 -3.83
N ARG A 146 -8.15 -0.90 -5.00
CA ARG A 146 -8.36 0.00 -6.14
C ARG A 146 -8.51 -0.81 -7.42
N VAL A 147 -9.22 -0.24 -8.39
CA VAL A 147 -9.38 -0.84 -9.71
C VAL A 147 -8.34 -0.24 -10.64
N VAL A 148 -7.56 -1.09 -11.28
CA VAL A 148 -6.55 -0.71 -12.29
C VAL A 148 -6.76 -1.52 -13.56
N ARG A 149 -6.14 -1.12 -14.67
CA ARG A 149 -6.07 -1.96 -15.87
C ARG A 149 -4.93 -2.96 -15.70
N GLY A 150 -5.26 -4.25 -15.68
CA GLY A 150 -4.28 -5.33 -15.68
C GLY A 150 -3.56 -5.47 -17.01
N GLN A 151 -2.63 -6.43 -17.09
CA GLN A 151 -1.74 -6.62 -18.25
C GLN A 151 -2.50 -6.92 -19.56
N GLU A 152 -3.63 -7.61 -19.49
CA GLU A 152 -4.50 -7.89 -20.65
C GLU A 152 -5.50 -6.75 -20.96
N GLY A 153 -5.38 -5.61 -20.29
CA GLY A 153 -6.30 -4.47 -20.44
C GLY A 153 -7.64 -4.63 -19.72
N LYS A 154 -7.87 -5.77 -19.06
CA LYS A 154 -9.05 -6.02 -18.22
C LYS A 154 -8.95 -5.28 -16.88
N PRO A 155 -10.08 -4.83 -16.30
CA PRO A 155 -10.07 -4.23 -14.97
C PRO A 155 -9.76 -5.31 -13.91
N VAL A 156 -8.80 -5.02 -13.04
CA VAL A 156 -8.43 -5.89 -11.92
C VAL A 156 -8.40 -5.08 -10.63
N LEU A 157 -8.68 -5.76 -9.52
CA LEU A 157 -8.50 -5.28 -8.18
C LEU A 157 -7.05 -5.46 -7.76
N VAL A 158 -6.49 -4.40 -7.20
CA VAL A 158 -5.18 -4.44 -6.54
C VAL A 158 -5.27 -3.79 -5.17
N PRO A 159 -4.40 -4.17 -4.23
CA PRO A 159 -4.24 -3.45 -2.98
C PRO A 159 -3.94 -1.97 -3.22
N ALA A 160 -4.54 -1.10 -2.40
CA ALA A 160 -4.33 0.34 -2.49
C ALA A 160 -2.92 0.76 -2.07
N THR A 161 -2.32 0.03 -1.12
CA THR A 161 -0.94 0.26 -0.63
C THR A 161 -0.15 -1.04 -0.58
N PRO A 162 1.21 -0.99 -0.55
CA PRO A 162 2.03 -2.18 -0.40
C PRO A 162 1.83 -2.88 0.96
N ALA A 163 1.63 -2.13 2.05
CA ALA A 163 1.30 -2.69 3.35
C ALA A 163 0.00 -3.54 3.29
N ILE A 164 -1.06 -3.02 2.65
CA ILE A 164 -2.30 -3.79 2.43
C ILE A 164 -2.02 -5.02 1.57
N LYS A 165 -1.16 -4.92 0.54
CA LYS A 165 -0.76 -6.06 -0.28
C LYS A 165 -0.17 -7.18 0.57
N ILE A 166 0.78 -6.87 1.46
CA ILE A 166 1.39 -7.87 2.35
C ILE A 166 0.33 -8.51 3.24
N VAL A 167 -0.54 -7.69 3.85
CA VAL A 167 -1.61 -8.18 4.75
C VAL A 167 -2.53 -9.15 4.03
N LEU A 168 -3.00 -8.80 2.83
CA LEU A 168 -3.91 -9.64 2.05
C LEU A 168 -3.21 -10.88 1.49
N HIS A 169 -2.00 -10.72 0.97
CA HIS A 169 -1.24 -11.81 0.33
C HIS A 169 -0.88 -12.92 1.32
N HIS A 170 -0.51 -12.55 2.55
CA HIS A 170 -0.12 -13.50 3.60
C HIS A 170 -1.24 -13.77 4.62
N GLY A 171 -2.41 -13.13 4.50
CA GLY A 171 -3.54 -13.30 5.42
C GLY A 171 -3.20 -12.87 6.86
N LEU A 172 -2.49 -11.76 7.03
CA LEU A 172 -2.02 -11.31 8.34
C LEU A 172 -3.17 -10.81 9.22
N ALA A 173 -3.33 -11.41 10.40
CA ALA A 173 -4.30 -10.98 11.42
C ALA A 173 -3.65 -10.16 12.56
N LYS A 174 -2.32 -10.18 12.66
CA LYS A 174 -1.53 -9.45 13.64
C LYS A 174 -0.20 -9.04 13.02
N VAL A 175 0.42 -7.99 13.56
CA VAL A 175 1.75 -7.57 13.13
C VAL A 175 2.74 -8.70 13.46
N PRO A 176 3.50 -9.23 12.48
CA PRO A 176 4.47 -10.28 12.73
C PRO A 176 5.69 -9.74 13.49
N ALA A 177 6.43 -10.63 14.12
CA ALA A 177 7.76 -10.27 14.64
C ALA A 177 8.74 -9.98 13.48
N LEU A 178 9.85 -9.29 13.74
CA LEU A 178 10.85 -8.95 12.71
C LEU A 178 11.37 -10.20 11.97
N GLU A 179 11.67 -11.26 12.71
CA GLU A 179 12.13 -12.53 12.13
C GLU A 179 11.06 -13.20 11.26
N GLU A 180 9.78 -13.08 11.64
CA GLU A 180 8.68 -13.58 10.83
C GLU A 180 8.53 -12.76 9.54
N LEU A 181 8.67 -11.42 9.62
CA LEU A 181 8.65 -10.55 8.44
C LEU A 181 9.79 -10.85 7.47
N ARG A 182 11.01 -11.09 7.98
CA ARG A 182 12.16 -11.52 7.18
C ARG A 182 11.88 -12.84 6.44
N ALA A 183 11.15 -13.76 7.06
CA ALA A 183 10.76 -15.02 6.42
C ALA A 183 9.62 -14.88 5.40
N LEU A 184 8.71 -13.92 5.60
CA LEU A 184 7.57 -13.68 4.71
C LEU A 184 7.97 -12.97 3.41
N ILE A 185 8.99 -12.11 3.47
CA ILE A 185 9.47 -11.30 2.35
C ILE A 185 10.88 -11.76 2.00
N PRO A 186 11.03 -12.77 1.13
CA PRO A 186 12.35 -13.28 0.74
C PRO A 186 13.16 -12.20 -0.02
N GLN A 187 14.48 -12.19 0.21
CA GLN A 187 15.43 -11.27 -0.42
C GLN A 187 15.48 -11.42 -1.94
#